data_AF-Q0EXJ3-F1
#
_entry.id   AF-Q0EXJ3-F1
#
_cell.length_a   1.000
_cell.length_b   1.000
_cell.length_c   1.000
_cell.angle_alpha   90.00
_cell.angle_beta   90.00
_cell.angle_gamma   90.00
#
_symmetry.space_group_name_H-M   'P 1'
#
loop_
_entity.id
_entity.type
_entity.pdbx_description
1 polymer ?
#
loop_
_entity_poly.entity_id
_entity_poly.type
_entity_poly.pdbx_seq_one_letter_code
_entity_poly.pdbx_strand_id
1 'polypeptide(L)'
;MQGVITTKAILQNPIVIIEGFGLRVFINALFADKDATFLDIINECHELDAHKDMASMNLSEIVNQFIGYELKSQEIYTMLSERFSELSDVSAFFKNLARHEEGHAIVLARVRREIERGHYWKESKQIHLDEIKRFDRFMKKAEASVLAGVSLAEALTLVDQLEGSEINIVFENLNKSVDMKSRKRFEKFFVMTSEHIGYCDKQTTAFRKKYAALVNP
;
A
#
# COMPACT_ATOMS: atom_id res chain seq x y z
N MET A 1 -20.05 23.69 -7.38
CA MET A 1 -19.42 24.54 -8.40
C MET A 1 -17.92 24.41 -8.21
N GLN A 2 -17.27 23.44 -8.86
CA GLN A 2 -15.80 23.31 -8.81
C GLN A 2 -15.21 24.55 -9.49
N GLY A 3 -14.29 25.23 -8.80
CA GLY A 3 -13.72 26.50 -9.27
C GLY A 3 -12.94 26.29 -10.56
N VAL A 4 -13.48 26.79 -11.67
CA VAL A 4 -12.76 26.83 -12.95
C VAL A 4 -11.64 27.86 -12.80
N ILE A 5 -10.43 27.38 -12.53
CA ILE A 5 -9.24 28.22 -12.56
C ILE A 5 -8.98 28.55 -14.03
N THR A 6 -9.12 29.82 -14.39
CA THR A 6 -8.89 30.31 -15.75
C THR A 6 -7.41 30.57 -16.00
N THR A 7 -6.99 30.60 -17.28
CA THR A 7 -5.64 31.01 -17.68
C THR A 7 -5.22 32.35 -17.05
N LYS A 8 -6.19 33.27 -16.86
CA LYS A 8 -5.96 34.55 -16.17
C LYS A 8 -5.57 34.34 -14.69
N ALA A 9 -6.24 33.44 -13.99
CA ALA A 9 -5.92 33.10 -12.59
C ALA A 9 -4.55 32.41 -12.46
N ILE A 10 -4.17 31.60 -13.46
CA ILE A 10 -2.85 30.94 -13.53
C ILE A 10 -1.74 31.97 -13.72
N LEU A 11 -1.90 32.90 -14.66
CA LEU A 11 -0.94 33.98 -14.92
C LEU A 11 -0.84 34.99 -13.77
N GLN A 12 -1.88 35.11 -12.95
CA GLN A 12 -1.85 35.95 -11.75
C GLN A 12 -1.11 35.30 -10.58
N ASN A 13 -0.90 33.97 -10.60
CA ASN A 13 -0.28 33.22 -9.49
C ASN A 13 0.79 32.21 -9.98
N PRO A 14 1.75 32.60 -10.86
CA PRO A 14 2.65 31.65 -11.51
C PRO A 14 3.60 30.96 -10.52
N ILE A 15 4.13 31.70 -9.53
CA ILE A 15 5.04 31.15 -8.52
C ILE A 15 4.33 30.09 -7.67
N VAL A 16 3.12 30.39 -7.19
CA VAL A 16 2.32 29.47 -6.37
C VAL A 16 2.02 28.17 -7.13
N ILE A 17 1.74 28.25 -8.43
CA ILE A 17 1.45 27.08 -9.25
C ILE A 17 2.71 26.25 -9.50
N ILE A 18 3.83 26.89 -9.83
CA ILE A 18 5.10 26.20 -10.08
C ILE A 18 5.62 25.54 -8.80
N GLU A 19 5.58 26.23 -7.66
CA GLU A 19 6.06 25.68 -6.38
C GLU A 19 5.11 24.63 -5.81
N GLY A 20 3.79 24.80 -5.96
CA GLY A 20 2.79 23.88 -5.41
C GLY A 20 2.54 22.64 -6.26
N PHE A 21 2.62 22.75 -7.59
CA PHE A 21 2.19 21.70 -8.53
C PHE A 21 3.21 21.42 -9.65
N GLY A 22 4.30 22.18 -9.72
CA GLY A 22 5.38 21.96 -10.67
C GLY A 22 5.26 22.75 -11.99
N LEU A 23 6.41 22.95 -12.64
CA LEU A 23 6.53 23.69 -13.90
C LEU A 23 5.70 23.09 -15.04
N ARG A 24 5.52 21.77 -15.06
CA ARG A 24 4.77 21.07 -16.10
C ARG A 24 3.26 21.34 -16.01
N VAL A 25 2.70 21.31 -14.79
CA VAL A 25 1.31 21.71 -14.54
C VAL A 25 1.11 23.16 -14.92
N PHE A 26 2.05 24.06 -14.58
CA PHE A 26 2.00 25.45 -14.99
C PHE A 26 1.92 25.61 -16.51
N ILE A 27 2.81 24.97 -17.27
CA ILE A 27 2.83 25.05 -18.73
C ILE A 27 1.53 24.49 -19.32
N ASN A 28 1.09 23.29 -18.92
CA ASN A 28 -0.14 22.69 -19.46
C ASN A 28 -1.38 23.52 -19.11
N ALA A 29 -1.40 24.16 -17.94
CA ALA A 29 -2.48 25.06 -17.55
C ALA A 29 -2.55 26.34 -18.39
N LEU A 30 -1.44 26.78 -18.98
CA LEU A 30 -1.43 27.90 -19.93
C LEU A 30 -2.02 27.54 -21.30
N PHE A 31 -1.95 26.27 -21.70
CA PHE A 31 -2.36 25.79 -23.02
C PHE A 31 -3.63 24.93 -23.02
N ALA A 32 -4.26 24.74 -21.87
CA ALA A 32 -5.44 23.90 -21.73
C ALA A 32 -6.66 24.48 -22.46
N ASP A 33 -7.46 23.58 -23.05
CA ASP A 33 -8.73 23.93 -23.67
C ASP A 33 -9.72 24.50 -22.66
N LYS A 34 -10.69 25.29 -23.16
CA LYS A 34 -11.68 26.00 -22.32
C LYS A 34 -12.54 25.08 -21.45
N ASP A 35 -12.58 23.79 -21.78
CA ASP A 35 -13.38 22.77 -21.10
C ASP A 35 -12.57 21.96 -20.07
N ALA A 36 -11.25 22.09 -20.03
CA ALA A 36 -10.40 21.39 -19.06
C ALA A 36 -10.29 22.16 -17.74
N THR A 37 -10.55 21.48 -16.62
CA THR A 37 -10.35 22.10 -15.30
C THR A 37 -8.90 21.98 -14.86
N PHE A 38 -8.47 22.84 -13.94
CA PHE A 38 -7.12 22.75 -13.36
C PHE A 38 -6.86 21.42 -12.63
N LEU A 39 -7.91 20.80 -12.08
CA LEU A 39 -7.80 19.47 -11.50
C LEU A 39 -7.61 18.40 -12.57
N ASP A 40 -8.26 18.51 -13.74
CA ASP A 40 -8.04 17.61 -14.88
C ASP A 40 -6.59 17.69 -15.37
N ILE A 41 -6.03 18.90 -15.42
CA ILE A 41 -4.66 19.16 -15.86
C ILE A 41 -3.64 18.61 -14.85
N ILE A 42 -3.89 18.79 -13.54
CA ILE A 42 -3.09 18.18 -12.47
C ILE A 42 -3.13 16.66 -12.61
N ASN A 43 -4.32 16.07 -12.74
CA ASN A 43 -4.50 14.63 -12.87
C ASN A 43 -3.80 14.09 -14.12
N GLU A 44 -3.93 14.75 -15.26
CA GLU A 44 -3.27 14.34 -16.51
C GLU A 44 -1.74 14.45 -16.40
N CYS A 45 -1.21 15.51 -15.76
CA CYS A 45 0.23 15.65 -15.53
C CYS A 45 0.76 14.54 -14.61
N HIS A 46 0.07 14.26 -13.51
CA HIS A 46 0.45 13.19 -12.58
C HIS A 46 0.27 11.80 -13.19
N GLU A 47 -0.76 11.57 -14.02
CA GLU A 47 -0.89 10.34 -14.81
C GLU A 47 0.28 10.18 -15.78
N LEU A 48 0.69 11.24 -16.47
CA LEU A 48 1.82 11.20 -17.41
C LEU A 48 3.17 11.01 -16.72
N ASP A 49 3.36 11.57 -15.53
CA ASP A 49 4.55 11.35 -14.72
C ASP A 49 4.55 9.91 -14.15
N ALA A 50 3.41 9.41 -13.66
CA ALA A 50 3.24 8.00 -13.27
C ALA A 50 3.50 7.05 -14.46
N HIS A 51 3.05 7.40 -15.67
CA HIS A 51 3.31 6.62 -16.88
C HIS A 51 4.79 6.63 -17.30
N LYS A 52 5.51 7.73 -17.09
CA LYS A 52 6.97 7.80 -17.33
C LYS A 52 7.76 7.01 -16.28
N ASP A 53 7.36 7.11 -15.02
CA ASP A 53 7.94 6.34 -13.93
C ASP A 53 7.71 4.84 -14.20
N MET A 54 6.50 4.45 -14.61
CA MET A 54 6.18 3.07 -14.99
C MET A 54 6.94 2.56 -16.22
N ALA A 55 7.16 3.40 -17.24
CA ALA A 55 7.98 3.04 -18.40
C ALA A 55 9.46 2.79 -18.02
N SER A 56 9.90 3.32 -16.88
CA SER A 56 11.22 3.07 -16.28
C SER A 56 11.23 1.93 -15.23
N MET A 57 10.05 1.43 -14.83
CA MET A 57 9.93 0.44 -13.76
C MET A 57 9.80 -0.98 -14.30
N ASN A 58 10.66 -1.86 -13.80
CA ASN A 58 10.49 -3.29 -13.95
C ASN A 58 9.39 -3.77 -12.97
N LEU A 59 8.17 -3.95 -13.46
CA LEU A 59 7.04 -4.45 -12.65
C LEU A 59 7.37 -5.74 -11.89
N SER A 60 8.24 -6.59 -12.44
CA SER A 60 8.70 -7.80 -11.75
C SER A 60 9.54 -7.46 -10.51
N GLU A 61 10.38 -6.41 -10.56
CA GLU A 61 11.15 -5.93 -9.41
C GLU A 61 10.22 -5.36 -8.33
N ILE A 62 9.19 -4.60 -8.70
CA ILE A 62 8.17 -4.11 -7.75
C ILE A 62 7.51 -5.29 -7.06
N VAL A 63 6.98 -6.26 -7.82
CA VAL A 63 6.32 -7.42 -7.23
C VAL A 63 7.26 -8.23 -6.34
N ASN A 64 8.54 -8.37 -6.71
CA ASN A 64 9.54 -8.98 -5.84
C ASN A 64 9.74 -8.22 -4.52
N GLN A 65 9.73 -6.89 -4.57
CA GLN A 65 9.83 -6.06 -3.38
C GLN A 65 8.63 -6.27 -2.45
N PHE A 66 7.41 -6.32 -2.99
CA PHE A 66 6.21 -6.62 -2.20
C PHE A 66 6.22 -8.04 -1.62
N ILE A 67 6.69 -9.05 -2.36
CA ILE A 67 6.93 -10.40 -1.80
C ILE A 67 7.87 -10.31 -0.59
N GLY A 68 8.94 -9.53 -0.70
CA GLY A 68 9.86 -9.29 0.42
C GLY A 68 9.19 -8.66 1.63
N TYR A 69 8.23 -7.75 1.41
CA TYR A 69 7.45 -7.14 2.49
C TYR A 69 6.53 -8.13 3.18
N GLU A 70 5.76 -8.94 2.45
CA GLU A 70 4.91 -9.98 3.05
C GLU A 70 5.74 -10.97 3.90
N LEU A 71 6.87 -11.43 3.36
CA LEU A 71 7.76 -12.32 4.11
C LEU A 71 8.35 -11.66 5.35
N LYS A 72 8.67 -10.35 5.29
CA LYS A 72 9.14 -9.62 6.45
C LYS A 72 8.03 -9.42 7.49
N SER A 73 6.79 -9.16 7.07
CA SER A 73 5.62 -9.12 7.97
C SER A 73 5.39 -10.48 8.64
N GLN A 74 5.52 -11.59 7.89
CA GLN A 74 5.47 -12.94 8.43
C GLN A 74 6.50 -13.15 9.55
N GLU A 75 7.76 -12.74 9.32
CA GLU A 75 8.82 -12.83 10.33
C GLU A 75 8.50 -11.99 11.57
N ILE A 76 8.04 -10.74 11.37
CA ILE A 76 7.61 -9.84 12.44
C ILE A 76 6.52 -10.49 13.29
N TYR A 77 5.47 -11.03 12.68
CA TYR A 77 4.38 -11.68 13.39
C TYR A 77 4.82 -12.98 14.07
N THR A 78 5.76 -13.72 13.49
CA THR A 78 6.35 -14.89 14.14
C THR A 78 7.07 -14.48 15.44
N MET A 79 7.93 -13.46 15.39
CA MET A 79 8.63 -12.92 16.56
C MET A 79 7.66 -12.41 17.63
N LEU A 80 6.60 -11.69 17.23
CA LEU A 80 5.57 -11.22 18.16
C LEU A 80 4.82 -12.38 18.81
N SER A 81 4.56 -13.45 18.08
CA SER A 81 3.88 -14.63 18.63
C SER A 81 4.70 -15.35 19.71
N GLU A 82 6.02 -15.39 19.55
CA GLU A 82 6.95 -15.97 20.54
C GLU A 82 7.05 -15.05 21.76
N ARG A 83 7.16 -13.75 21.52
CA ARG A 83 7.25 -12.72 22.58
C ARG A 83 6.03 -12.72 23.50
N PHE A 84 4.83 -12.90 22.96
CA PHE A 84 3.59 -12.94 23.72
C PHE A 84 3.10 -14.37 24.00
N SER A 85 4.01 -15.35 24.06
CA SER A 85 3.67 -16.77 24.29
C SER A 85 2.88 -17.03 25.58
N GLU A 86 3.09 -16.23 26.63
CA GLU A 86 2.34 -16.30 27.89
C GLU A 86 0.87 -15.83 27.75
N LEU A 87 0.55 -15.07 26.70
CA LEU A 87 -0.80 -14.65 26.35
C LEU A 87 -1.31 -15.52 25.19
N SER A 88 -1.73 -16.74 25.50
CA SER A 88 -2.00 -17.79 24.50
C SER A 88 -2.86 -17.39 23.31
N ASP A 89 -3.90 -16.57 23.51
CA ASP A 89 -4.77 -16.05 22.44
C ASP A 89 -4.11 -14.97 21.59
N VAL A 90 -3.32 -14.07 22.21
CA VAL A 90 -2.51 -13.07 21.50
C VAL A 90 -1.41 -13.75 20.68
N SER A 91 -0.72 -14.74 21.25
CA SER A 91 0.27 -15.56 20.53
C SER A 91 -0.37 -16.28 19.34
N ALA A 92 -1.54 -16.89 19.54
CA ALA A 92 -2.28 -17.56 18.48
C ALA A 92 -2.72 -16.60 17.37
N PHE A 93 -3.14 -15.38 17.73
CA PHE A 93 -3.46 -14.32 16.77
C PHE A 93 -2.26 -13.98 15.89
N PHE A 94 -1.09 -13.68 16.47
CA PHE A 94 0.11 -13.38 15.69
C PHE A 94 0.58 -14.56 14.83
N LYS A 95 0.48 -15.81 15.32
CA LYS A 95 0.73 -17.00 14.49
C LYS A 95 -0.22 -17.09 13.29
N ASN A 96 -1.47 -16.68 13.48
CA ASN A 96 -2.44 -16.69 12.40
C ASN A 96 -2.12 -15.60 11.35
N LEU A 97 -1.75 -14.40 11.79
CA LEU A 97 -1.29 -13.34 10.89
C LEU A 97 -0.06 -13.78 10.08
N ALA A 98 0.95 -14.36 10.72
CA ALA A 98 2.14 -14.86 10.01
C ALA A 98 1.78 -15.84 8.86
N ARG A 99 0.75 -16.69 9.05
CA ARG A 99 0.27 -17.59 7.99
C ARG A 99 -0.47 -16.86 6.88
N HIS A 100 -1.18 -15.78 7.19
CA HIS A 100 -1.84 -14.96 6.18
C HIS A 100 -0.81 -14.27 5.27
N GLU A 101 0.24 -13.69 5.87
CA GLU A 101 1.34 -13.04 5.14
C GLU A 101 2.09 -14.03 4.23
N GLU A 102 2.35 -15.25 4.69
CA GLU A 102 2.89 -16.31 3.82
C GLU A 102 1.98 -16.59 2.62
N GLY A 103 0.66 -16.64 2.85
CA GLY A 103 -0.34 -16.78 1.81
C GLY A 103 -0.29 -15.64 0.78
N HIS A 104 -0.16 -14.40 1.23
CA HIS A 104 0.00 -13.23 0.37
C HIS A 104 1.28 -13.30 -0.47
N ALA A 105 2.41 -13.65 0.13
CA ALA A 105 3.67 -13.84 -0.58
C ALA A 105 3.56 -14.87 -1.70
N ILE A 106 2.87 -16.00 -1.44
CA ILE A 106 2.60 -17.04 -2.44
C ILE A 106 1.75 -16.49 -3.60
N VAL A 107 0.74 -15.67 -3.31
CA VAL A 107 -0.11 -15.05 -4.34
C VAL A 107 0.71 -14.09 -5.21
N LEU A 108 1.51 -13.22 -4.60
CA LEU A 108 2.39 -12.30 -5.33
C LEU A 108 3.44 -13.03 -6.17
N ALA A 109 4.02 -14.12 -5.66
CA ALA A 109 4.93 -14.96 -6.43
C ALA A 109 4.26 -15.57 -7.67
N ARG A 110 2.96 -15.85 -7.62
CA ARG A 110 2.18 -16.27 -8.80
C ARG A 110 1.99 -15.11 -9.78
N VAL A 111 1.65 -13.91 -9.29
CA VAL A 111 1.54 -12.70 -10.11
C VAL A 111 2.85 -12.44 -10.85
N ARG A 112 3.99 -12.53 -10.16
CA ARG A 112 5.33 -12.39 -10.76
C ARG A 112 5.53 -13.35 -11.94
N ARG A 113 5.19 -14.63 -11.79
CA ARG A 113 5.34 -15.62 -12.88
C ARG A 113 4.50 -15.29 -14.11
N GLU A 114 3.34 -14.69 -13.92
CA GLU A 114 2.51 -14.25 -15.06
C GLU A 114 3.14 -13.04 -15.76
N ILE A 115 3.72 -12.09 -15.01
CA ILE A 115 4.51 -10.97 -15.58
C ILE A 115 5.70 -11.49 -16.39
N GLU A 116 6.46 -12.43 -15.83
CA GLU A 116 7.63 -13.05 -16.49
C GLU A 116 7.27 -13.77 -17.79
N ARG A 117 6.02 -14.24 -17.93
CA ARG A 117 5.49 -14.86 -19.17
C ARG A 117 5.04 -13.84 -20.22
N GLY A 118 5.22 -12.55 -19.96
CA GLY A 118 4.80 -11.48 -20.85
C GLY A 118 3.29 -11.20 -20.81
N HIS A 119 2.59 -11.68 -19.78
CA HIS A 119 1.23 -11.23 -19.52
C HIS A 119 1.32 -9.88 -18.81
N TYR A 120 1.31 -8.80 -19.59
CA TYR A 120 1.30 -7.43 -19.11
C TYR A 120 -0.13 -6.89 -19.03
N TRP A 121 -0.37 -6.00 -18.07
CA TRP A 121 -1.68 -5.39 -17.86
C TRP A 121 -1.62 -3.88 -18.03
N LYS A 122 -2.62 -3.34 -18.74
CA LYS A 122 -2.68 -1.94 -19.20
C LYS A 122 -2.99 -0.91 -18.11
N GLU A 123 -3.39 -1.34 -16.90
CA GLU A 123 -4.06 -0.45 -15.93
C GLU A 123 -3.42 -0.39 -14.54
N SER A 124 -2.13 -0.69 -14.36
CA SER A 124 -1.47 -0.48 -13.05
C SER A 124 -1.18 1.01 -12.81
N LYS A 125 -2.19 1.87 -12.88
CA LYS A 125 -2.05 3.33 -13.03
C LYS A 125 -1.62 4.10 -11.77
N GLN A 126 -1.43 3.47 -10.61
CA GLN A 126 -1.21 4.20 -9.36
C GLN A 126 -0.29 3.45 -8.38
N ILE A 127 0.93 3.09 -8.80
CA ILE A 127 1.98 2.67 -7.85
C ILE A 127 2.99 3.81 -7.77
N HIS A 128 2.99 4.55 -6.67
CA HIS A 128 3.91 5.67 -6.49
C HIS A 128 5.23 5.18 -5.86
N LEU A 129 6.36 5.44 -6.52
CA LEU A 129 7.69 5.06 -6.04
C LEU A 129 8.00 5.55 -4.62
N ASP A 130 7.52 6.73 -4.27
CA ASP A 130 7.77 7.32 -2.97
C ASP A 130 6.96 6.68 -1.83
N GLU A 131 5.80 6.12 -2.14
CA GLU A 131 5.01 5.27 -1.23
C GLU A 131 5.78 3.99 -0.91
N ILE A 132 6.31 3.31 -1.92
CA ILE A 132 7.18 2.13 -1.73
C ILE A 132 8.37 2.47 -0.82
N LYS A 133 9.07 3.58 -1.06
CA LYS A 133 10.22 3.98 -0.23
C LYS A 133 9.81 4.33 1.21
N ARG A 134 8.64 4.94 1.41
CA ARG A 134 8.10 5.21 2.75
C ARG A 134 7.81 3.91 3.47
N PHE A 135 7.19 2.98 2.78
CA PHE A 135 6.87 1.67 3.31
C PHE A 135 8.13 0.85 3.66
N ASP A 136 9.17 0.89 2.81
CA ASP A 136 10.47 0.28 3.10
C ASP A 136 11.07 0.75 4.44
N ARG A 137 11.07 2.07 4.66
CA ARG A 137 11.56 2.66 5.92
C ARG A 137 10.70 2.25 7.10
N PHE A 138 9.39 2.19 6.90
CA PHE A 138 8.46 1.72 7.92
C PHE A 138 8.75 0.26 8.30
N MET A 139 8.92 -0.65 7.34
CA MET A 139 9.25 -2.06 7.60
C MET A 139 10.54 -2.23 8.40
N LYS A 140 11.59 -1.49 8.03
CA LYS A 140 12.87 -1.50 8.77
C LYS A 140 12.71 -1.02 10.21
N LYS A 141 11.89 0.02 10.42
CA LYS A 141 11.60 0.54 11.76
C LYS A 141 10.77 -0.46 12.57
N ALA A 142 9.77 -1.08 11.96
CA ALA A 142 8.93 -2.10 12.57
C ALA A 142 9.76 -3.28 13.08
N GLU A 143 10.61 -3.84 12.21
CA GLU A 143 11.53 -4.92 12.54
C GLU A 143 12.45 -4.53 13.71
N ALA A 144 13.10 -3.37 13.63
CA ALA A 144 13.99 -2.89 14.68
C ALA A 144 13.26 -2.71 16.03
N SER A 145 12.03 -2.19 16.01
CA SER A 145 11.19 -2.06 17.21
C SER A 145 10.87 -3.43 17.82
N VAL A 146 10.46 -4.41 17.02
CA VAL A 146 10.15 -5.75 17.53
C VAL A 146 11.38 -6.43 18.11
N LEU A 147 12.54 -6.30 17.47
CA LEU A 147 13.82 -6.83 17.97
C LEU A 147 14.27 -6.16 19.28
N ALA A 148 14.06 -4.85 19.41
CA ALA A 148 14.33 -4.13 20.66
C ALA A 148 13.34 -4.49 21.79
N GLY A 149 12.21 -5.09 21.42
CA GLY A 149 11.18 -5.56 22.33
C GLY A 149 10.07 -4.55 22.54
N VAL A 150 8.92 -4.81 21.94
CA VAL A 150 7.71 -3.99 22.04
C VAL A 150 6.78 -4.41 23.18
N SER A 151 6.03 -3.46 23.72
CA SER A 151 4.85 -3.74 24.56
C SER A 151 3.69 -4.30 23.72
N LEU A 152 2.66 -4.84 24.38
CA LEU A 152 1.46 -5.30 23.68
C LEU A 152 0.74 -4.15 22.96
N ALA A 153 0.69 -2.96 23.56
CA ALA A 153 0.10 -1.76 22.93
C ALA A 153 0.79 -1.41 21.61
N GLU A 154 2.13 -1.39 21.63
CA GLU A 154 2.95 -1.10 20.45
C GLU A 154 2.80 -2.19 19.39
N ALA A 155 2.78 -3.47 19.79
CA ALA A 155 2.58 -4.57 18.87
C ALA A 155 1.22 -4.50 18.16
N LEU A 156 0.12 -4.24 18.88
CA LEU A 156 -1.20 -4.09 18.27
C LEU A 156 -1.29 -2.84 17.38
N THR A 157 -0.60 -1.75 17.75
CA THR A 157 -0.51 -0.55 16.91
C THR A 157 0.28 -0.83 15.63
N LEU A 158 1.34 -1.65 15.74
CA LEU A 158 2.12 -2.07 14.58
C LEU A 158 1.28 -2.91 13.62
N VAL A 159 0.43 -3.82 14.12
CA VAL A 159 -0.54 -4.55 13.29
C VAL A 159 -1.45 -3.59 12.55
N ASP A 160 -2.09 -2.65 13.25
CA ASP A 160 -3.00 -1.71 12.58
C ASP A 160 -2.27 -0.87 11.50
N GLN A 161 -1.00 -0.53 11.72
CA GLN A 161 -0.18 0.18 10.75
C GLN A 161 0.22 -0.70 9.57
N LEU A 162 0.64 -1.94 9.79
CA LEU A 162 1.00 -2.89 8.73
C LEU A 162 -0.21 -3.25 7.88
N GLU A 163 -1.29 -3.67 8.51
CA GLU A 163 -2.52 -4.10 7.83
C GLU A 163 -3.33 -2.92 7.27
N GLY A 164 -3.17 -1.73 7.85
CA GLY A 164 -3.73 -0.49 7.33
C GLY A 164 -2.87 0.18 6.26
N SER A 165 -1.67 -0.35 5.97
CA SER A 165 -0.74 0.26 5.02
C SER A 165 -1.07 -0.03 3.55
N GLU A 166 -0.39 0.73 2.69
CA GLU A 166 -0.48 0.74 1.23
C GLU A 166 -0.14 -0.60 0.55
N ILE A 167 0.29 -1.65 1.28
CA ILE A 167 0.33 -3.03 0.76
C ILE A 167 -1.02 -3.41 0.15
N ASN A 168 -2.12 -3.01 0.80
CA ASN A 168 -3.46 -3.26 0.29
C ASN A 168 -3.78 -2.46 -0.97
N ILE A 169 -3.16 -1.29 -1.16
CA ILE A 169 -3.30 -0.49 -2.39
C ILE A 169 -2.57 -1.18 -3.54
N VAL A 170 -1.40 -1.78 -3.30
CA VAL A 170 -0.71 -2.57 -4.34
C VAL A 170 -1.43 -3.87 -4.63
N PHE A 171 -1.96 -4.56 -3.62
CA PHE A 171 -2.84 -5.72 -3.87
C PHE A 171 -4.11 -5.33 -4.62
N GLU A 172 -4.79 -4.23 -4.25
CA GLU A 172 -5.95 -3.74 -4.96
C GLU A 172 -5.61 -3.32 -6.39
N ASN A 173 -4.51 -2.63 -6.60
CA ASN A 173 -4.09 -2.15 -7.92
C ASN A 173 -3.63 -3.32 -8.79
N LEU A 174 -2.92 -4.31 -8.24
CA LEU A 174 -2.61 -5.55 -8.94
C LEU A 174 -3.90 -6.34 -9.25
N ASN A 175 -4.84 -6.45 -8.30
CA ASN A 175 -6.12 -7.15 -8.46
C ASN A 175 -7.02 -6.52 -9.52
N LYS A 176 -7.10 -5.18 -9.56
CA LYS A 176 -7.80 -4.41 -10.61
C LYS A 176 -7.10 -4.56 -11.97
N SER A 177 -5.79 -4.83 -11.96
CA SER A 177 -5.01 -5.01 -13.18
C SER A 177 -5.11 -6.42 -13.79
N VAL A 178 -5.53 -7.47 -13.06
CA VAL A 178 -5.56 -8.85 -13.60
C VAL A 178 -6.67 -9.03 -14.66
N ASP A 179 -6.30 -9.52 -15.85
CA ASP A 179 -7.26 -9.99 -16.87
C ASP A 179 -8.31 -10.94 -16.24
N MET A 180 -9.58 -10.66 -16.51
CA MET A 180 -10.73 -11.35 -15.95
C MET A 180 -10.69 -12.89 -16.09
N LYS A 181 -9.99 -13.43 -17.11
CA LYS A 181 -9.79 -14.89 -17.24
C LYS A 181 -8.90 -15.47 -16.13
N SER A 182 -7.90 -14.73 -15.70
CA SER A 182 -7.02 -15.09 -14.58
C SER A 182 -7.66 -14.75 -13.25
N ARG A 183 -8.46 -13.67 -13.17
CA ARG A 183 -9.13 -13.22 -11.94
C ARG A 183 -9.97 -14.32 -11.27
N LYS A 184 -10.79 -15.09 -12.00
CA LYS A 184 -11.55 -16.21 -11.41
C LYS A 184 -10.68 -17.27 -10.72
N ARG A 185 -9.43 -17.44 -11.15
CA ARG A 185 -8.49 -18.38 -10.53
C ARG A 185 -7.90 -17.85 -9.23
N PHE A 186 -7.91 -16.52 -9.05
CA PHE A 186 -7.32 -15.82 -7.91
C PHE A 186 -8.35 -15.15 -6.99
N GLU A 187 -9.62 -15.10 -7.39
CA GLU A 187 -10.72 -14.42 -6.70
C GLU A 187 -10.87 -14.87 -5.25
N LYS A 188 -10.74 -16.17 -4.97
CA LYS A 188 -10.75 -16.70 -3.61
C LYS A 188 -9.62 -16.12 -2.74
N PHE A 189 -8.45 -15.85 -3.31
CA PHE A 189 -7.32 -15.29 -2.58
C PHE A 189 -7.48 -13.78 -2.36
N PHE A 190 -8.06 -13.06 -3.32
CA PHE A 190 -8.33 -11.63 -3.18
C PHE A 190 -9.46 -11.32 -2.19
N VAL A 191 -10.50 -12.17 -2.13
CA VAL A 191 -11.56 -12.06 -1.12
C VAL A 191 -11.00 -12.25 0.30
N MET A 192 -10.01 -13.12 0.46
CA MET A 192 -9.34 -13.33 1.75
C MET A 192 -8.61 -12.07 2.26
N THR A 193 -8.08 -11.21 1.38
CA THR A 193 -7.39 -9.98 1.77
C THR A 193 -8.36 -8.94 2.37
N SER A 194 -9.57 -8.80 1.83
CA SER A 194 -10.58 -7.88 2.41
C SER A 194 -11.14 -8.39 3.74
N GLU A 195 -11.30 -9.71 3.88
CA GLU A 195 -11.67 -10.33 5.16
C GLU A 195 -10.54 -10.21 6.20
N HIS A 196 -9.28 -10.12 5.75
CA HIS A 196 -8.11 -10.03 6.60
C HIS A 196 -8.08 -8.73 7.42
N ILE A 197 -8.27 -7.57 6.77
CA ILE A 197 -8.26 -6.26 7.47
C ILE A 197 -9.37 -6.22 8.53
N GLY A 198 -10.59 -6.67 8.18
CA GLY A 198 -11.71 -6.72 9.11
C GLY A 198 -11.48 -7.69 10.28
N TYR A 199 -10.78 -8.79 10.03
CA TYR A 199 -10.33 -9.69 11.09
C TYR A 199 -9.33 -9.00 12.04
N CYS A 200 -8.31 -8.33 11.48
CA CYS A 200 -7.28 -7.64 12.25
C CYS A 200 -7.89 -6.55 13.14
N ASP A 201 -8.69 -5.64 12.59
CA ASP A 201 -9.33 -4.55 13.34
C ASP A 201 -10.19 -5.08 14.51
N LYS A 202 -10.98 -6.14 14.25
CA LYS A 202 -11.81 -6.77 15.27
C LYS A 202 -10.97 -7.38 16.39
N GLN A 203 -9.88 -8.07 16.06
CA GLN A 203 -9.02 -8.74 17.04
C GLN A 203 -8.20 -7.74 17.84
N THR A 204 -7.56 -6.75 17.19
CA THR A 204 -6.75 -5.75 17.88
C THR A 204 -7.62 -4.92 18.83
N THR A 205 -8.83 -4.55 18.42
CA THR A 205 -9.83 -3.91 19.30
C THR A 205 -10.22 -4.79 20.49
N ALA A 206 -10.50 -6.07 20.26
CA ALA A 206 -10.86 -7.00 21.33
C ALA A 206 -9.72 -7.17 22.35
N PHE A 207 -8.47 -7.29 21.89
CA PHE A 207 -7.31 -7.42 22.76
C PHE A 207 -7.02 -6.15 23.55
N ARG A 208 -7.13 -4.97 22.94
CA ARG A 208 -7.01 -3.69 23.67
C ARG A 208 -7.99 -3.61 24.84
N LYS A 209 -9.22 -4.07 24.63
CA LYS A 209 -10.23 -4.14 25.68
C LYS A 209 -9.90 -5.19 26.74
N LYS A 210 -9.54 -6.41 26.33
CA LYS A 210 -9.27 -7.54 27.23
C LYS A 210 -8.03 -7.32 28.09
N TYR A 211 -6.98 -6.74 27.51
CA TYR A 211 -5.69 -6.51 28.13
C TYR A 211 -5.44 -5.03 28.44
N ALA A 212 -6.49 -4.28 28.79
CA ALA A 212 -6.42 -2.84 29.00
C ALA A 212 -5.30 -2.41 29.98
N ALA A 213 -5.05 -3.19 31.03
CA ALA A 213 -3.97 -2.93 32.00
C ALA A 213 -2.55 -3.10 31.43
N LEU A 214 -2.38 -3.91 30.39
CA LEU A 214 -1.10 -4.08 29.68
C LEU A 214 -0.94 -3.11 28.52
N VAL A 215 -2.05 -2.55 28.04
CA VAL A 215 -2.09 -1.64 26.90
C VAL A 215 -2.04 -0.16 27.33
N ASN A 216 -2.64 0.17 28.48
CA ASN A 216 -2.56 1.48 29.12
C ASN A 216 -1.93 1.33 30.53
N PRO A 217 -0.64 0.97 30.60
CA PRO A 217 0.06 0.78 31.87
C PRO A 217 0.26 2.09 32.64
#